data_AF-A0A1I4B5T0-F1
#
_entry.id   AF-A0A1I4B5T0-F1
#
_cell.length_a   1.000
_cell.length_b   1.000
_cell.length_c   1.000
_cell.angle_alpha   90.00
_cell.angle_beta   90.00
_cell.angle_gamma   90.00
#
_symmetry.space_group_name_H-M   'P 1'
#
loop_
_entity.id
_entity.type
_entity.pdbx_description
1 polymer ?
#
loop_
_entity_poly.entity_id
_entity_poly.type
_entity_poly.pdbx_seq_one_letter_code
_entity_poly.pdbx_strand_id
1 'polypeptide(L)'
;MSDDGGGAVNSDPLATVTAFQLADSFLPVGTYTASYGLEQFVESDVVDDVESLQTVLEDYLAQQIGPCDTVVLARAYDAAAEGDLDGVVRVDRRQESVTLTAEFRESSTKSGGQLLSLMAETESDEFLQTYRERVDDGDTPGNYAAVFGAVAARTEIPRESACLAQGYGFVVGLLGAAQRLMRIGHTDTQRILHEVKPVIVDVVEECASRPLDDLQSFAPMVDVMSMQHERAERRLFVS
;
A
#
# COMPACT_ATOMS: atom_id res chain seq x y z
N MET A 1 -4.76 36.96 23.65
CA MET A 1 -5.13 35.55 23.91
C MET A 1 -5.58 35.02 22.58
N SER A 2 -4.65 34.33 21.93
CA SER A 2 -4.73 33.89 20.55
C SER A 2 -5.76 32.78 20.45
N ASP A 3 -6.68 32.97 19.50
CA ASP A 3 -7.61 31.99 18.98
C ASP A 3 -6.79 31.06 18.08
N ASP A 4 -6.47 29.85 18.57
CA ASP A 4 -5.79 28.83 17.78
C ASP A 4 -6.84 27.83 17.32
N GLY A 5 -7.49 28.20 16.22
CA GLY A 5 -8.44 27.37 15.51
C GLY A 5 -7.71 26.16 14.94
N GLY A 6 -7.80 25.03 15.65
CA GLY A 6 -7.57 23.72 15.08
C GLY A 6 -8.54 23.52 13.92
N GLY A 7 -8.07 23.77 12.70
CA GLY A 7 -8.83 23.57 11.49
C GLY A 7 -9.17 22.08 11.36
N ALA A 8 -10.38 21.71 11.77
CA ALA A 8 -10.94 20.43 11.39
C ALA A 8 -10.92 20.38 9.86
N VAL A 9 -10.14 19.46 9.29
CA VAL A 9 -10.20 19.13 7.87
C VAL A 9 -11.61 18.61 7.63
N ASN A 10 -12.48 19.50 7.15
CA ASN A 10 -13.87 19.18 6.86
C ASN A 10 -13.85 18.43 5.52
N SER A 11 -13.52 17.13 5.56
CA SER A 11 -13.52 16.29 4.38
C SER A 11 -14.95 16.14 3.87
N ASP A 12 -15.13 16.17 2.55
CA ASP A 12 -16.42 15.88 1.93
C ASP A 12 -16.91 14.50 2.44
N PRO A 13 -18.16 14.39 2.94
CA PRO A 13 -18.74 13.11 3.31
C PRO A 13 -18.62 12.05 2.21
N LEU A 14 -18.70 12.43 0.92
CA LEU A 14 -18.55 11.49 -0.17
C LEU A 14 -17.12 10.95 -0.25
N ALA A 15 -16.11 11.83 -0.26
CA ALA A 15 -14.69 11.43 -0.22
C ALA A 15 -14.39 10.52 0.98
N THR A 16 -15.00 10.78 2.13
CA THR A 16 -14.85 9.93 3.33
C THR A 16 -15.38 8.50 3.10
N VAL A 17 -16.54 8.36 2.47
CA VAL A 17 -17.11 7.03 2.14
C VAL A 17 -16.30 6.34 1.05
N THR A 18 -15.78 7.07 0.07
CA THR A 18 -14.85 6.53 -0.95
C THR A 18 -13.58 5.99 -0.29
N ALA A 19 -13.03 6.69 0.71
CA ALA A 19 -11.87 6.20 1.46
C ALA A 19 -12.15 4.86 2.17
N PHE A 20 -13.37 4.67 2.69
CA PHE A 20 -13.77 3.37 3.24
C PHE A 20 -13.82 2.28 2.17
N GLN A 21 -14.36 2.58 0.98
CA GLN A 21 -14.35 1.63 -0.14
C GLN A 21 -12.93 1.22 -0.52
N LEU A 22 -11.98 2.16 -0.58
CA LEU A 22 -10.59 1.87 -0.91
C LEU A 22 -9.87 1.05 0.18
N ALA A 23 -10.30 1.15 1.44
CA ALA A 23 -9.78 0.38 2.56
C ALA A 23 -10.53 -0.95 2.81
N ASP A 24 -11.62 -1.22 2.08
CA ASP A 24 -12.45 -2.40 2.30
C ASP A 24 -11.83 -3.65 1.66
N SER A 25 -11.84 -4.77 2.40
CA SER A 25 -11.51 -6.10 1.88
C SER A 25 -12.39 -6.56 0.69
N PHE A 26 -13.57 -5.97 0.51
CA PHE A 26 -14.44 -6.23 -0.64
C PHE A 26 -13.88 -5.66 -1.95
N LEU A 27 -12.96 -4.70 -1.89
CA LEU A 27 -12.34 -4.10 -3.06
C LEU A 27 -11.58 -5.19 -3.86
N PRO A 28 -11.92 -5.40 -5.16
CA PRO A 28 -11.45 -6.56 -5.92
C PRO A 28 -10.05 -6.35 -6.53
N VAL A 29 -9.10 -5.89 -5.73
CA VAL A 29 -7.73 -5.55 -6.16
C VAL A 29 -6.70 -6.61 -5.77
N GLY A 30 -7.13 -7.74 -5.20
CA GLY A 30 -6.28 -8.91 -4.98
C GLY A 30 -5.18 -8.74 -3.92
N THR A 31 -5.16 -7.66 -3.15
CA THR A 31 -4.14 -7.38 -2.12
C THR A 31 -4.08 -8.47 -1.03
N TYR A 32 -5.18 -9.21 -0.81
CA TYR A 32 -5.27 -10.35 0.11
C TYR A 32 -4.70 -11.68 -0.44
N THR A 33 -4.27 -11.72 -1.71
CA THR A 33 -3.67 -12.90 -2.35
C THR A 33 -2.15 -12.94 -2.24
N ALA A 34 -1.54 -11.86 -1.77
CA ALA A 34 -0.13 -11.72 -1.46
C ALA A 34 0.11 -11.87 0.05
N SER A 35 1.09 -12.68 0.42
CA SER A 35 1.71 -12.79 1.75
C SER A 35 2.95 -11.92 1.89
N TYR A 36 3.48 -11.40 0.78
CA TYR A 36 4.69 -10.57 0.75
C TYR A 36 5.89 -11.27 1.42
N GLY A 37 6.07 -12.58 1.21
CA GLY A 37 7.11 -13.37 1.85
C GLY A 37 6.80 -13.85 3.28
N LEU A 38 5.66 -13.49 3.88
CA LEU A 38 5.25 -13.99 5.21
C LEU A 38 5.16 -15.51 5.26
N GLU A 39 4.72 -16.18 4.18
CA GLU A 39 4.71 -17.64 4.11
C GLU A 39 6.09 -18.23 4.41
N GLN A 40 7.15 -17.61 3.86
CA GLN A 40 8.52 -18.07 4.10
C GLN A 40 9.03 -17.74 5.51
N PHE A 41 8.61 -16.61 6.09
CA PHE A 41 8.89 -16.31 7.51
C PHE A 41 8.29 -17.36 8.46
N VAL A 42 7.09 -17.86 8.15
CA VAL A 42 6.43 -18.91 8.93
C VAL A 42 7.08 -20.27 8.68
N GLU A 43 7.35 -20.65 7.42
CA GLU A 43 8.01 -21.93 7.10
C GLU A 43 9.44 -22.04 7.65
N SER A 44 10.10 -20.91 7.89
CA SER A 44 11.45 -20.85 8.50
C SER A 44 11.44 -20.71 10.03
N ASP A 45 10.28 -20.79 10.68
CA ASP A 45 10.09 -20.60 12.12
C ASP A 45 10.59 -19.24 12.65
N VAL A 46 10.73 -18.23 11.78
CA VAL A 46 11.08 -16.85 12.18
C VAL A 46 9.85 -16.12 12.72
N VAL A 47 8.67 -16.45 12.20
CA VAL A 47 7.36 -15.99 12.69
C VAL A 47 6.54 -17.20 13.11
N ASP A 48 6.49 -17.47 14.41
CA ASP A 48 5.82 -18.65 14.98
C ASP A 48 4.72 -18.29 16.00
N ASP A 49 4.62 -17.03 16.39
CA ASP A 49 3.66 -16.54 17.37
C ASP A 49 3.14 -15.12 17.08
N VAL A 50 2.31 -14.60 18.00
CA VAL A 50 1.68 -13.28 17.87
C VAL A 50 2.69 -12.14 17.95
N GLU A 51 3.71 -12.26 18.80
CA GLU A 51 4.70 -11.21 19.06
C GLU A 51 5.67 -11.08 17.88
N SER A 52 6.15 -12.20 17.35
CA SER A 52 6.98 -12.25 16.14
C SER A 52 6.23 -11.74 14.90
N LEU A 53 4.93 -12.07 14.75
CA LEU A 53 4.10 -11.54 13.66
C LEU A 53 3.93 -10.01 13.76
N GLN A 54 3.69 -9.49 14.96
CA GLN A 54 3.59 -8.05 15.18
C GLN A 54 4.91 -7.35 14.85
N THR A 55 6.03 -7.90 15.31
CA THR A 55 7.37 -7.35 15.02
C THR A 55 7.60 -7.25 13.51
N VAL A 56 7.26 -8.30 12.76
CA VAL A 56 7.39 -8.30 11.30
C VAL A 56 6.48 -7.26 10.63
N LEU A 57 5.25 -7.08 11.11
CA LEU A 57 4.35 -6.03 10.62
C LEU A 57 4.91 -4.62 10.83
N GLU A 58 5.46 -4.36 12.01
CA GLU A 58 6.09 -3.08 12.34
C GLU A 58 7.33 -2.84 11.46
N ASP A 59 8.14 -3.87 11.22
CA ASP A 59 9.29 -3.81 10.30
C ASP A 59 8.86 -3.52 8.85
N TYR A 60 7.80 -4.16 8.35
CA TYR A 60 7.25 -3.84 7.02
C TYR A 60 6.84 -2.37 6.93
N LEU A 61 6.13 -1.87 7.95
CA LEU A 61 5.67 -0.49 7.98
C LEU A 61 6.86 0.49 7.99
N ALA A 62 7.84 0.26 8.86
CA ALA A 62 8.97 1.17 9.04
C ALA A 62 10.00 1.12 7.92
N GLN A 63 10.26 -0.06 7.33
CA GLN A 63 11.36 -0.26 6.39
C GLN A 63 10.92 -0.30 4.92
N GLN A 64 9.63 -0.50 4.65
CA GLN A 64 9.13 -0.64 3.28
C GLN A 64 7.91 0.24 2.99
N ILE A 65 6.81 0.07 3.71
CA ILE A 65 5.56 0.77 3.39
C ILE A 65 5.69 2.27 3.62
N GLY A 66 6.33 2.69 4.72
CA GLY A 66 6.64 4.09 5.00
C GLY A 66 7.57 4.72 3.97
N PRO A 67 8.85 4.32 3.96
CA PRO A 67 9.87 5.01 3.17
C PRO A 67 9.74 4.79 1.66
N CYS A 68 8.92 3.84 1.21
CA CYS A 68 8.62 3.60 -0.20
C CYS A 68 7.16 3.96 -0.54
N ASP A 69 6.21 3.09 -0.22
CA ASP A 69 4.86 3.17 -0.77
C ASP A 69 4.10 4.42 -0.32
N THR A 70 4.25 4.84 0.93
CA THR A 70 3.63 6.06 1.47
C THR A 70 4.17 7.31 0.78
N VAL A 71 5.49 7.35 0.52
CA VAL A 71 6.12 8.44 -0.24
C VAL A 71 5.58 8.47 -1.67
N VAL A 72 5.54 7.32 -2.35
CA VAL A 72 5.02 7.20 -3.72
C VAL A 72 3.57 7.64 -3.78
N LEU A 73 2.72 7.12 -2.91
CA LEU A 73 1.31 7.49 -2.84
C LEU A 73 1.15 9.00 -2.67
N ALA A 74 1.87 9.60 -1.71
CA ALA A 74 1.78 11.03 -1.45
C ALA A 74 2.26 11.89 -2.64
N ARG A 75 3.33 11.48 -3.33
CA ARG A 75 3.83 12.22 -4.50
C ARG A 75 2.97 12.03 -5.75
N ALA A 76 2.43 10.83 -5.97
CA ALA A 76 1.48 10.57 -7.05
C ALA A 76 0.15 11.33 -6.82
N TYR A 77 -0.29 11.40 -5.56
CA TYR A 77 -1.42 12.22 -5.15
C TYR A 77 -1.21 13.69 -5.52
N ASP A 78 -0.08 14.27 -5.11
CA ASP A 78 0.22 15.69 -5.37
C ASP A 78 0.21 15.98 -6.89
N ALA A 79 0.86 15.12 -7.70
CA ALA A 79 0.89 15.25 -9.15
C ALA A 79 -0.52 15.12 -9.78
N ALA A 80 -1.31 14.14 -9.37
CA ALA A 80 -2.66 13.93 -9.90
C ALA A 80 -3.65 15.05 -9.51
N ALA A 81 -3.49 15.64 -8.32
CA ALA A 81 -4.26 16.80 -7.89
C ALA A 81 -3.98 18.04 -8.77
N GLU A 82 -2.76 18.17 -9.26
CA GLU A 82 -2.33 19.22 -10.20
C GLU A 82 -2.64 18.88 -11.67
N GLY A 83 -3.13 17.66 -11.96
CA GLY A 83 -3.35 17.17 -13.32
C GLY A 83 -2.06 16.81 -14.07
N ASP A 84 -0.94 16.64 -13.35
CA ASP A 84 0.36 16.28 -13.90
C ASP A 84 0.49 14.75 -14.04
N LEU A 85 0.01 14.21 -15.16
CA LEU A 85 0.11 12.78 -15.44
C LEU A 85 1.56 12.31 -15.63
N ASP A 86 2.43 13.13 -16.21
CA ASP A 86 3.84 12.80 -16.38
C ASP A 86 4.56 12.73 -15.01
N GLY A 87 4.12 13.55 -14.05
CA GLY A 87 4.50 13.48 -12.65
C GLY A 87 4.15 12.14 -12.01
N VAL A 88 2.91 11.65 -12.21
CA VAL A 88 2.48 10.32 -11.72
C VAL A 88 3.33 9.21 -12.34
N VAL A 89 3.51 9.22 -13.67
CA VAL A 89 4.35 8.24 -14.38
C VAL A 89 5.78 8.22 -13.87
N ARG A 90 6.36 9.39 -13.58
CA ARG A 90 7.71 9.50 -13.03
C ARG A 90 7.80 8.87 -11.63
N VAL A 91 6.81 9.10 -10.77
CA VAL A 91 6.76 8.52 -9.42
C VAL A 91 6.60 7.00 -9.49
N ASP A 92 5.69 6.51 -10.33
CA ASP A 92 5.42 5.09 -10.52
C ASP A 92 6.66 4.32 -11.04
N ARG A 93 7.32 4.84 -12.09
CA ARG A 93 8.58 4.29 -12.59
C ARG A 93 9.70 4.31 -11.53
N ARG A 94 9.71 5.32 -10.66
CA ARG A 94 10.69 5.40 -9.58
C ARG A 94 10.47 4.30 -8.56
N GLN A 95 9.22 4.02 -8.18
CA GLN A 95 8.88 2.89 -7.30
C GLN A 95 9.38 1.56 -7.89
N GLU A 96 9.04 1.29 -9.15
CA GLU A 96 9.46 0.08 -9.86
C GLU A 96 10.98 -0.11 -9.83
N SER A 97 11.74 0.99 -9.98
CA SER A 97 13.21 0.96 -10.01
C SER A 97 13.87 0.62 -8.67
N VAL A 98 13.18 0.85 -7.54
CA VAL A 98 13.73 0.62 -6.20
C VAL A 98 13.20 -0.67 -5.57
N THR A 99 12.08 -1.20 -6.02
CA THR A 99 11.54 -2.48 -5.55
C THR A 99 12.40 -3.64 -6.07
N LEU A 100 13.11 -4.33 -5.19
CA LEU A 100 14.10 -5.34 -5.59
C LEU A 100 13.47 -6.68 -6.00
N THR A 101 12.44 -7.13 -5.29
CA THR A 101 11.86 -8.46 -5.48
C THR A 101 10.85 -8.47 -6.64
N ALA A 102 10.93 -9.50 -7.49
CA ALA A 102 10.02 -9.64 -8.64
C ALA A 102 8.58 -9.84 -8.17
N GLU A 103 8.37 -10.68 -7.15
CA GLU A 103 7.05 -10.96 -6.59
C GLU A 103 6.34 -9.69 -6.08
N PHE A 104 7.08 -8.72 -5.51
CA PHE A 104 6.45 -7.48 -5.04
C PHE A 104 6.08 -6.56 -6.20
N ARG A 105 6.93 -6.45 -7.23
CA ARG A 105 6.60 -5.69 -8.45
C ARG A 105 5.38 -6.29 -9.15
N GLU A 106 5.34 -7.61 -9.30
CA GLU A 106 4.20 -8.31 -9.93
C GLU A 106 2.91 -8.14 -9.11
N SER A 107 2.96 -8.30 -7.79
CA SER A 107 1.81 -8.08 -6.91
C SER A 107 1.32 -6.62 -6.99
N SER A 108 2.24 -5.66 -6.88
CA SER A 108 1.93 -4.23 -6.89
C SER A 108 1.32 -3.78 -8.22
N THR A 109 1.93 -4.12 -9.36
CA THR A 109 1.44 -3.76 -10.69
C THR A 109 0.11 -4.42 -11.03
N LYS A 110 -0.08 -5.69 -10.61
CA LYS A 110 -1.36 -6.38 -10.77
C LYS A 110 -2.47 -5.70 -9.96
N SER A 111 -2.25 -5.42 -8.68
CA SER A 111 -3.23 -4.75 -7.82
C SER A 111 -3.52 -3.33 -8.28
N GLY A 112 -2.49 -2.58 -8.70
CA GLY A 112 -2.64 -1.24 -9.23
C GLY A 112 -3.42 -1.21 -10.56
N GLY A 113 -3.11 -2.09 -11.51
CA GLY A 113 -3.86 -2.21 -12.76
C GLY A 113 -5.34 -2.57 -12.54
N GLN A 114 -5.64 -3.46 -11.58
CA GLN A 114 -7.01 -3.79 -11.19
C GLN A 114 -7.75 -2.58 -10.58
N LEU A 115 -7.09 -1.85 -9.68
CA LEU A 115 -7.66 -0.65 -9.07
C LEU A 115 -7.93 0.43 -10.12
N LEU A 116 -6.95 0.69 -10.99
CA LEU A 116 -7.05 1.71 -12.03
C LEU A 116 -8.16 1.37 -13.03
N SER A 117 -8.25 0.10 -13.44
CA SER A 117 -9.32 -0.37 -14.33
C SER A 117 -10.70 -0.18 -13.71
N LEU A 118 -10.88 -0.60 -12.44
CA LEU A 118 -12.13 -0.45 -11.71
C LEU A 118 -12.53 1.03 -11.63
N MET A 119 -11.61 1.89 -11.16
CA MET A 119 -11.93 3.29 -10.94
C MET A 119 -12.14 4.05 -12.25
N ALA A 120 -11.40 3.74 -13.32
CA ALA A 120 -11.63 4.34 -14.64
C ALA A 120 -12.97 3.90 -15.27
N GLU A 121 -13.52 2.75 -14.87
CA GLU A 121 -14.83 2.26 -15.32
C GLU A 121 -16.00 2.82 -14.50
N THR A 122 -15.80 3.05 -13.20
CA THR A 122 -16.85 3.54 -12.30
C THR A 122 -16.87 5.06 -12.17
N GLU A 123 -15.71 5.71 -12.25
CA GLU A 123 -15.56 7.16 -12.22
C GLU A 123 -15.49 7.73 -13.65
N SER A 124 -16.25 8.78 -13.90
CA SER A 124 -16.19 9.52 -15.17
C SER A 124 -15.06 10.56 -15.16
N ASP A 125 -13.82 10.11 -14.94
CA ASP A 125 -12.63 10.97 -14.84
C ASP A 125 -11.63 10.72 -16.00
N GLU A 126 -11.41 11.74 -16.82
CA GLU A 126 -10.54 11.68 -18.01
C GLU A 126 -9.05 11.45 -17.65
N PHE A 127 -8.61 11.94 -16.48
CA PHE A 127 -7.24 11.74 -16.02
C PHE A 127 -6.98 10.26 -15.72
N LEU A 128 -7.89 9.58 -15.01
CA LEU A 128 -7.77 8.14 -14.74
C LEU A 128 -7.87 7.29 -16.02
N GLN A 129 -8.71 7.69 -16.98
CA GLN A 129 -8.78 7.01 -18.29
C GLN A 129 -7.46 7.12 -19.05
N THR A 130 -6.89 8.32 -19.14
CA THR A 130 -5.59 8.54 -19.80
C THR A 130 -4.45 7.83 -19.07
N TYR A 131 -4.49 7.78 -17.73
CA TYR A 131 -3.52 7.04 -16.95
C TYR A 131 -3.60 5.53 -17.24
N ARG A 132 -4.82 4.97 -17.32
CA ARG A 132 -5.04 3.57 -17.69
C ARG A 132 -4.45 3.25 -19.06
N GLU A 133 -4.68 4.10 -20.05
CA GLU A 133 -4.12 3.92 -21.40
C GLU A 133 -2.59 3.85 -21.37
N ARG A 134 -1.92 4.71 -20.58
CA ARG A 134 -0.46 4.67 -20.42
C ARG A 134 0.06 3.40 -19.73
N VAL A 135 -0.70 2.85 -18.78
CA VAL A 135 -0.37 1.56 -18.16
C VAL A 135 -0.54 0.43 -19.18
N ASP A 136 -1.65 0.41 -19.91
CA ASP A 136 -1.96 -0.61 -20.92
C ASP A 136 -0.95 -0.60 -22.09
N ASP A 137 -0.46 0.60 -22.47
CA ASP A 137 0.60 0.78 -23.47
C ASP A 137 2.01 0.44 -22.96
N GLY A 138 2.17 0.18 -21.66
CA GLY A 138 3.45 -0.11 -21.03
C GLY A 138 4.37 1.11 -20.87
N ASP A 139 3.84 2.34 -20.98
CA ASP A 139 4.59 3.56 -20.65
C ASP A 139 4.92 3.58 -19.15
N THR A 140 4.03 3.09 -18.30
CA THR A 140 4.24 3.06 -16.85
C THR A 140 3.77 1.73 -16.23
N PRO A 141 4.42 1.24 -15.15
CA PRO A 141 4.09 -0.06 -14.57
C PRO A 141 2.68 -0.18 -13.98
N GLY A 142 2.14 0.90 -13.42
CA GLY A 142 0.86 0.91 -12.72
C GLY A 142 0.95 0.34 -11.31
N ASN A 143 1.98 0.68 -10.53
CA ASN A 143 2.13 0.21 -9.15
C ASN A 143 0.97 0.65 -8.25
N TYR A 144 0.58 -0.22 -7.31
CA TYR A 144 -0.60 -0.01 -6.47
C TYR A 144 -0.54 1.30 -5.68
N ALA A 145 0.60 1.66 -5.08
CA ALA A 145 0.73 2.90 -4.31
C ALA A 145 0.59 4.16 -5.19
N ALA A 146 1.20 4.18 -6.37
CA ALA A 146 1.08 5.29 -7.32
C ALA A 146 -0.36 5.43 -7.84
N VAL A 147 -1.00 4.31 -8.20
CA VAL A 147 -2.41 4.28 -8.61
C VAL A 147 -3.33 4.74 -7.49
N PHE A 148 -3.13 4.24 -6.27
CA PHE A 148 -3.94 4.62 -5.12
C PHE A 148 -3.86 6.12 -4.85
N GLY A 149 -2.64 6.69 -4.90
CA GLY A 149 -2.43 8.13 -4.72
C GLY A 149 -3.16 8.95 -5.78
N ALA A 150 -3.04 8.56 -7.05
CA ALA A 150 -3.75 9.21 -8.15
C ALA A 150 -5.27 9.12 -7.98
N VAL A 151 -5.82 7.93 -7.75
CA VAL A 151 -7.25 7.71 -7.49
C VAL A 151 -7.75 8.54 -6.33
N ALA A 152 -7.02 8.55 -5.20
CA ALA A 152 -7.39 9.31 -4.02
C ALA A 152 -7.48 10.82 -4.31
N ALA A 153 -6.53 11.37 -5.08
CA ALA A 153 -6.58 12.77 -5.48
C ALA A 153 -7.78 13.07 -6.39
N ARG A 154 -8.05 12.21 -7.38
CA ARG A 154 -9.16 12.38 -8.34
C ARG A 154 -10.54 12.17 -7.70
N THR A 155 -10.59 11.53 -6.53
CA THR A 155 -11.82 11.30 -5.75
C THR A 155 -11.89 12.17 -4.49
N GLU A 156 -11.02 13.20 -4.40
CA GLU A 156 -11.01 14.22 -3.34
C GLU A 156 -10.78 13.68 -1.92
N ILE A 157 -10.25 12.47 -1.77
CA ILE A 157 -9.86 11.91 -0.48
C ILE A 157 -8.66 12.70 0.05
N PRO A 158 -8.67 13.23 1.28
CA PRO A 158 -7.50 13.92 1.82
C PRO A 158 -6.25 13.03 1.76
N ARG A 159 -5.11 13.59 1.30
CA ARG A 159 -3.86 12.85 1.10
C ARG A 159 -3.45 12.02 2.32
N GLU A 160 -3.56 12.60 3.51
CA GLU A 160 -3.26 11.93 4.78
C GLU A 160 -4.17 10.71 5.02
N SER A 161 -5.48 10.88 4.83
CA SER A 161 -6.45 9.79 4.91
C SER A 161 -6.16 8.67 3.91
N ALA A 162 -5.70 9.01 2.70
CA ALA A 162 -5.31 8.03 1.69
C ALA A 162 -4.06 7.24 2.10
N CYS A 163 -3.03 7.91 2.64
CA CYS A 163 -1.84 7.25 3.17
C CYS A 163 -2.20 6.29 4.33
N LEU A 164 -3.03 6.75 5.28
CA LEU A 164 -3.51 5.94 6.39
C LEU A 164 -4.32 4.73 5.91
N ALA A 165 -5.20 4.92 4.92
CA ALA A 165 -6.01 3.85 4.34
C ALA A 165 -5.13 2.78 3.67
N GLN A 166 -4.09 3.18 2.94
CA GLN A 166 -3.16 2.24 2.30
C GLN A 166 -2.34 1.46 3.32
N GLY A 167 -1.77 2.13 4.34
CA GLY A 167 -1.06 1.45 5.43
C GLY A 167 -1.95 0.48 6.21
N TYR A 168 -3.18 0.89 6.52
CA TYR A 168 -4.19 0.03 7.16
C TYR A 168 -4.54 -1.18 6.28
N GLY A 169 -4.80 -0.97 4.99
CA GLY A 169 -5.12 -2.02 4.04
C GLY A 169 -4.01 -3.06 3.92
N PHE A 170 -2.74 -2.62 3.92
CA PHE A 170 -1.59 -3.52 3.93
C PHE A 170 -1.57 -4.42 5.17
N VAL A 171 -1.70 -3.83 6.37
CA VAL A 171 -1.71 -4.59 7.63
C VAL A 171 -2.87 -5.58 7.69
N VAL A 172 -4.08 -5.16 7.28
CA VAL A 172 -5.25 -6.05 7.22
C VAL A 172 -5.03 -7.21 6.25
N GLY A 173 -4.45 -6.93 5.07
CA GLY A 173 -4.10 -7.95 4.08
C GLY A 173 -3.14 -9.00 4.66
N LEU A 174 -2.06 -8.54 5.30
CA LEU A 174 -1.03 -9.42 5.86
C LEU A 174 -1.55 -10.22 7.07
N LEU A 175 -2.35 -9.61 7.95
CA LEU A 175 -3.04 -10.34 9.03
C LEU A 175 -3.99 -11.40 8.47
N GLY A 176 -4.70 -11.11 7.38
CA GLY A 176 -5.53 -12.09 6.67
C GLY A 176 -4.73 -13.25 6.07
N ALA A 177 -3.48 -13.02 5.63
CA ALA A 177 -2.56 -14.07 5.24
C ALA A 177 -2.09 -14.89 6.46
N ALA A 178 -1.69 -14.23 7.53
CA ALA A 178 -1.24 -14.86 8.77
C ALA A 178 -2.29 -15.81 9.37
N GLN A 179 -3.58 -15.48 9.33
CA GLN A 179 -4.65 -16.37 9.79
C GLN A 179 -4.75 -17.70 9.01
N ARG A 180 -4.26 -17.73 7.77
CA ARG A 180 -4.25 -18.94 6.93
C ARG A 180 -2.97 -19.75 7.10
N LEU A 181 -1.86 -19.09 7.42
CA LEU A 181 -0.54 -19.68 7.57
C LEU A 181 -0.29 -20.19 9.00
N MET A 182 -0.78 -19.47 10.01
CA MET A 182 -0.50 -19.69 11.42
C MET A 182 -1.73 -20.15 12.20
N ARG A 183 -1.53 -20.66 13.42
CA ARG A 183 -2.60 -21.02 14.35
C ARG A 183 -3.06 -19.82 15.19
N ILE A 184 -3.38 -18.70 14.56
CA ILE A 184 -3.83 -17.47 15.23
C ILE A 184 -5.33 -17.22 15.04
N GLY A 185 -6.00 -16.77 16.12
CA GLY A 185 -7.43 -16.49 16.09
C GLY A 185 -7.78 -15.08 15.62
N HIS A 186 -9.05 -14.84 15.30
CA HIS A 186 -9.54 -13.50 14.94
C HIS A 186 -9.34 -12.46 16.06
N THR A 187 -9.44 -12.86 17.31
CA THR A 187 -9.20 -11.94 18.44
C THR A 187 -7.75 -11.52 18.51
N ASP A 188 -6.81 -12.42 18.22
CA ASP A 188 -5.38 -12.10 18.23
C ASP A 188 -5.04 -11.16 17.08
N THR A 189 -5.56 -11.38 15.87
CA THR A 189 -5.34 -10.45 14.75
C THR A 189 -5.94 -9.07 14.99
N GLN A 190 -7.11 -8.98 15.62
CA GLN A 190 -7.69 -7.69 16.01
C GLN A 190 -6.90 -6.99 17.13
N ARG A 191 -6.27 -7.75 18.04
CA ARG A 191 -5.37 -7.20 19.05
C ARG A 191 -4.11 -6.62 18.41
N ILE A 192 -3.44 -7.39 17.53
CA ILE A 192 -2.28 -6.89 16.77
C ILE A 192 -2.65 -5.64 15.98
N LEU A 193 -3.77 -5.65 15.26
CA LEU A 193 -4.23 -4.49 14.50
C LEU A 193 -4.48 -3.27 15.39
N HIS A 194 -4.99 -3.46 16.60
CA HIS A 194 -5.15 -2.37 17.56
C HIS A 194 -3.81 -1.78 17.99
N GLU A 195 -2.82 -2.63 18.24
CA GLU A 195 -1.48 -2.25 18.71
C GLU A 195 -0.60 -1.63 17.60
N VAL A 196 -0.80 -2.03 16.34
CA VAL A 196 -0.04 -1.52 15.17
C VAL A 196 -0.60 -0.20 14.63
N LYS A 197 -1.84 0.17 14.95
CA LYS A 197 -2.47 1.44 14.47
C LYS A 197 -1.62 2.69 14.73
N PRO A 198 -1.06 2.91 15.94
CA PRO A 198 -0.15 4.04 16.18
C PRO A 198 1.06 4.03 15.24
N VAL A 199 1.65 2.86 14.95
CA VAL A 199 2.79 2.73 14.04
C VAL A 199 2.43 3.15 12.62
N ILE A 200 1.22 2.84 12.14
CA ILE A 200 0.72 3.32 10.85
C ILE A 200 0.69 4.86 10.82
N VAL A 201 0.18 5.48 11.89
CA VAL A 201 0.10 6.94 12.01
C VAL A 201 1.51 7.55 12.00
N ASP A 202 2.40 7.05 12.85
CA ASP A 202 3.78 7.55 12.98
C ASP A 202 4.53 7.47 11.64
N VAL A 203 4.40 6.34 10.94
CA VAL A 203 5.02 6.13 9.63
C VAL A 203 4.48 7.10 8.57
N VAL A 204 3.17 7.34 8.56
CA VAL A 204 2.55 8.30 7.62
C VAL A 204 3.01 9.72 7.93
N GLU A 205 3.04 10.12 9.20
CA GLU A 205 3.53 11.45 9.62
C GLU A 205 5.00 11.65 9.21
N GLU A 206 5.85 10.64 9.38
CA GLU A 206 7.26 10.70 9.04
C GLU A 206 7.51 10.72 7.51
N CYS A 207 6.77 9.91 6.76
CA CYS A 207 7.13 9.60 5.37
C CYS A 207 6.31 10.36 4.32
N ALA A 208 5.05 10.71 4.58
CA ALA A 208 4.18 11.31 3.54
C ALA A 208 4.70 12.65 3.00
N SER A 209 5.56 13.35 3.75
CA SER A 209 6.18 14.62 3.34
C SER A 209 7.55 14.47 2.67
N ARG A 210 8.14 13.27 2.66
CA ARG A 210 9.50 13.04 2.11
C ARG A 210 9.56 13.27 0.60
N PRO A 211 10.65 13.85 0.07
CA PRO A 211 10.82 13.99 -1.37
C PRO A 211 11.01 12.63 -2.04
N LEU A 212 10.68 12.55 -3.33
CA LEU A 212 10.84 11.33 -4.13
C LEU A 212 12.29 10.84 -4.23
N ASP A 213 13.26 11.74 -4.09
CA ASP A 213 14.69 11.40 -4.16
C ASP A 213 15.16 10.60 -2.93
N ASP A 214 14.44 10.71 -1.81
CA ASP A 214 14.73 10.01 -0.55
C ASP A 214 14.06 8.63 -0.47
N LEU A 215 13.43 8.17 -1.57
CA LEU A 215 12.72 6.90 -1.63
C LEU A 215 13.65 5.72 -1.29
N GLN A 216 13.23 4.91 -0.32
CA GLN A 216 13.99 3.76 0.16
C GLN A 216 13.06 2.55 0.34
N SER A 217 13.51 1.39 -0.15
CA SER A 217 12.90 0.08 0.09
C SER A 217 14.02 -0.84 0.54
N PHE A 218 14.38 -0.77 1.82
CA PHE A 218 15.50 -1.53 2.37
C PHE A 218 15.03 -2.37 3.56
N ALA A 219 14.55 -3.56 3.24
CA ALA A 219 14.13 -4.55 4.21
C ALA A 219 14.85 -5.88 3.88
N PRO A 220 16.15 -6.01 4.19
CA PRO A 220 16.98 -7.09 3.64
C PRO A 220 16.48 -8.50 4.00
N MET A 221 15.87 -8.66 5.18
CA MET A 221 15.25 -9.94 5.55
C MET A 221 13.99 -10.23 4.76
N VAL A 222 13.14 -9.22 4.54
CA VAL A 222 11.96 -9.33 3.66
C VAL A 222 12.41 -9.71 2.25
N ASP A 223 13.39 -9.00 1.70
CA ASP A 223 13.91 -9.26 0.35
C ASP A 223 14.40 -10.70 0.20
N VAL A 224 15.18 -11.19 1.17
CA VAL A 224 15.67 -12.57 1.19
C VAL A 224 14.53 -13.58 1.29
N MET A 225 13.54 -13.34 2.17
CA MET A 225 12.40 -14.25 2.35
C MET A 225 11.52 -14.30 1.11
N SER A 226 11.24 -13.18 0.45
CA SER A 226 10.50 -13.17 -0.82
C SER A 226 11.29 -13.87 -1.94
N MET A 227 12.60 -13.66 -2.05
CA MET A 227 13.42 -14.37 -3.04
C MET A 227 13.51 -15.88 -2.78
N GLN A 228 13.38 -16.31 -1.52
CA GLN A 228 13.27 -17.72 -1.16
C GLN A 228 11.88 -18.27 -1.48
N HIS A 229 10.82 -17.51 -1.17
CA HIS A 229 9.44 -17.84 -1.50
C HIS A 229 9.26 -18.08 -3.01
N GLU A 230 9.85 -17.25 -3.87
CA GLU A 230 9.86 -17.42 -5.34
C GLU A 230 10.34 -18.81 -5.77
N ARG A 231 11.23 -19.44 -4.99
CA ARG A 231 11.85 -20.74 -5.28
C ARG A 231 11.26 -21.91 -4.48
N ALA A 232 10.26 -21.67 -3.63
CA ALA A 232 9.68 -22.70 -2.77
C ALA A 232 8.88 -23.74 -3.57
N GLU A 233 9.04 -25.03 -3.22
CA GLU A 233 8.37 -26.14 -3.91
C GLU A 233 6.85 -26.21 -3.64
N ARG A 234 6.40 -25.66 -2.51
CA ARG A 234 4.98 -25.61 -2.11
C ARG A 234 4.69 -24.19 -1.65
N ARG A 235 3.64 -23.60 -2.21
CA ARG A 235 3.21 -22.23 -1.93
C ARG A 235 1.70 -22.18 -1.84
N LEU A 236 1.19 -21.55 -0.79
CA LEU A 236 -0.21 -21.21 -0.61
C LEU A 236 -0.52 -19.83 -1.20
N PHE A 237 0.47 -18.94 -1.27
CA PHE A 237 0.35 -17.58 -1.77
C PHE A 237 1.10 -17.35 -3.07
N VAL A 238 0.70 -16.30 -3.80
CA VAL A 238 1.30 -15.94 -5.10
C VAL A 238 2.60 -15.16 -4.93
N SER A 239 2.75 -14.45 -3.80
CA SER A 239 3.89 -13.63 -3.41
C SER A 239 3.93 -13.47 -1.90
#